data_AF-A0A9W4J8B9-F1
#
_entry.id   AF-A0A9W4J8B9-F1
#
_cell.length_a   1.000
_cell.length_b   1.000
_cell.length_c   1.000
_cell.angle_alpha   90.00
_cell.angle_beta   90.00
_cell.angle_gamma   90.00
#
_symmetry.space_group_name_H-M   'P 1'
#
loop_
_entity.id
_entity.type
_entity.pdbx_description
1 polymer ?
#
loop_
_entity_poly.entity_id
_entity_poly.type
_entity_poly.pdbx_seq_one_letter_code
_entity_poly.pdbx_strand_id
1 'polypeptide(L)'
;MVGLIAAIFLVIPESPWWLASQGKIDKAAKVLNWFNGKVDGYSVDEQIEIMTATITEERIVAERNAEEGTWAVFQGNNRIRFLIAAWPKIAQQLVGLAVFNTYATYFFQYAGSKDPFMVTVILSCVQLLSMILTATTTDKLGRRPLTIYPYAVTSVSVLCLGIIGCFDYTRPATSSLLIFFACLATLSTTGASAIGYAYAAEIPQQRLRAKTAGWALALSNAIAIMFSFCTPLMINNEPVSAWGVKTGFFFAGTGTVAVFVAWLILPEVARRTPAEIDEMFEKKVGLRKFKGYVTEVQMRSNEQYDEHEMR
;
A
#
# COMPACT_ATOMS: atom_id res chain seq x y z
N MET A 1 -23.64 -10.19 -0.13
CA MET A 1 -23.00 -8.97 0.40
C MET A 1 -23.46 -7.67 -0.27
N VAL A 2 -23.85 -7.66 -1.55
CA VAL A 2 -24.27 -6.43 -2.27
C VAL A 2 -25.52 -5.76 -1.66
N GLY A 3 -26.52 -6.51 -1.19
CA GLY A 3 -27.76 -5.95 -0.65
C GLY A 3 -27.61 -5.17 0.67
N LEU A 4 -26.76 -5.66 1.58
CA LEU A 4 -26.47 -4.97 2.85
C LEU A 4 -25.68 -3.67 2.63
N ILE A 5 -24.75 -3.69 1.66
CA ILE A 5 -23.98 -2.51 1.28
C ILE A 5 -24.88 -1.44 0.64
N ALA A 6 -25.80 -1.84 -0.25
CA ALA A 6 -26.75 -0.91 -0.87
C ALA A 6 -27.68 -0.25 0.16
N ALA A 7 -28.15 -1.01 1.17
CA ALA A 7 -28.94 -0.46 2.26
C ALA A 7 -28.15 0.57 3.10
N ILE A 8 -26.86 0.34 3.34
CA ILE A 8 -25.99 1.27 4.07
C ILE A 8 -25.79 2.56 3.26
N PHE A 9 -25.53 2.47 1.95
CA PHE A 9 -25.36 3.66 1.10
C PHE A 9 -26.65 4.48 0.94
N LEU A 10 -27.83 3.87 1.09
CA LEU A 10 -29.10 4.60 1.08
C LEU A 10 -29.34 5.38 2.38
N VAL A 11 -28.77 4.93 3.50
CA VAL A 11 -28.96 5.56 4.82
C VAL A 11 -27.88 6.59 5.12
N ILE A 12 -26.67 6.45 4.56
CA ILE A 12 -25.57 7.38 4.79
C ILE A 12 -25.77 8.64 3.94
N PRO A 13 -25.78 9.85 4.55
CA PRO A 13 -25.82 11.09 3.79
C PRO A 13 -24.53 11.26 2.96
N GLU A 14 -24.67 11.86 1.79
CA GLU A 14 -23.53 12.20 0.93
C GLU A 14 -22.50 13.08 1.64
N SER A 15 -21.23 12.93 1.26
CA SER A 15 -20.13 13.68 1.87
C SER A 15 -20.35 15.20 1.69
N PRO A 16 -20.24 16.00 2.77
CA PRO A 16 -20.41 17.45 2.68
C PRO A 16 -19.35 18.10 1.77
N TRP A 17 -18.15 17.52 1.69
CA TRP A 17 -17.09 17.94 0.76
C TRP A 17 -17.49 17.77 -0.70
N TRP A 18 -18.13 16.66 -1.05
CA TRP A 18 -18.61 16.43 -2.40
C TRP A 18 -19.76 17.38 -2.76
N LEU A 19 -20.72 17.57 -1.86
CA LEU A 19 -21.85 18.49 -2.04
C LEU A 19 -21.38 19.94 -2.21
N ALA A 20 -20.40 20.39 -1.41
CA ALA A 20 -19.78 21.70 -1.55
C ALA A 20 -19.06 21.84 -2.91
N SER A 21 -18.35 20.79 -3.36
CA SER A 21 -17.70 20.81 -4.68
C SER A 21 -18.70 20.93 -5.82
N GLN A 22 -19.89 20.34 -5.69
CA GLN A 22 -20.96 20.41 -6.69
C GLN A 22 -21.78 21.71 -6.60
N GLY A 23 -21.38 22.68 -5.76
CA GLY A 23 -22.09 23.95 -5.56
C GLY A 23 -23.40 23.81 -4.76
N LYS A 24 -23.65 22.65 -4.14
CA LYS A 24 -24.86 22.37 -3.34
C LYS A 24 -24.64 22.74 -1.87
N ILE A 25 -24.36 24.01 -1.61
CA ILE A 25 -23.97 24.52 -0.28
C ILE A 25 -25.07 24.27 0.76
N ASP A 26 -26.33 24.50 0.44
CA ASP A 26 -27.45 24.28 1.38
C ASP A 26 -27.58 22.83 1.86
N LYS A 27 -27.28 21.88 0.96
CA LYS A 27 -27.30 20.45 1.31
C LYS A 27 -26.07 20.08 2.14
N ALA A 28 -24.91 20.66 1.84
CA ALA A 28 -23.71 20.47 2.65
C ALA A 28 -23.94 21.01 4.08
N ALA A 29 -24.53 22.20 4.23
CA ALA A 29 -24.89 22.80 5.50
C ALA A 29 -25.82 21.90 6.32
N LYS A 30 -26.84 21.31 5.67
CA LYS A 30 -27.79 20.40 6.33
C LYS A 30 -27.12 19.14 6.87
N VAL A 31 -26.15 18.58 6.13
CA VAL A 31 -25.38 17.41 6.56
C VAL A 31 -24.40 17.78 7.68
N LEU A 32 -23.69 18.91 7.56
CA LEU A 32 -22.80 19.44 8.60
C LEU A 32 -23.56 19.72 9.91
N ASN A 33 -24.75 20.30 9.82
CA ASN A 33 -25.59 20.55 10.98
C ASN A 33 -26.13 19.25 11.59
N TRP A 34 -26.40 18.21 10.78
CA TRP A 34 -26.80 16.90 11.30
C TRP A 34 -25.69 16.21 12.11
N PHE A 35 -24.43 16.32 11.68
CA PHE A 35 -23.29 15.72 12.38
C PHE A 35 -22.75 16.59 13.53
N ASN A 36 -22.61 17.90 13.32
CA ASN A 36 -21.85 18.80 14.18
C ASN A 36 -22.70 19.91 14.82
N GLY A 37 -24.02 19.95 14.57
CA GLY A 37 -24.91 21.01 15.05
C GLY A 37 -25.11 21.08 16.58
N LYS A 38 -24.56 20.13 17.34
CA LYS A 38 -24.60 20.12 18.82
C LYS A 38 -23.27 20.44 19.49
N VAL A 39 -22.26 20.83 18.71
CA VAL A 39 -20.93 21.15 19.24
C VAL A 39 -20.86 22.64 19.55
N ASP A 40 -20.69 22.99 20.83
CA ASP A 40 -20.54 24.37 21.26
C ASP A 40 -19.31 25.01 20.59
N GLY A 41 -19.52 26.14 19.90
CA GLY A 41 -18.47 26.86 19.16
C GLY A 41 -18.23 26.39 17.73
N TYR A 42 -19.00 25.42 17.22
CA TYR A 42 -18.88 24.98 15.82
C TYR A 42 -19.79 25.80 14.90
N SER A 43 -19.20 26.74 14.15
CA SER A 43 -19.91 27.48 13.11
C SER A 43 -19.95 26.67 11.81
N VAL A 44 -21.16 26.23 11.42
CA VAL A 44 -21.38 25.52 10.16
C VAL A 44 -21.02 26.41 8.96
N ASP A 45 -21.32 27.71 9.06
CA ASP A 45 -21.07 28.68 7.98
C ASP A 45 -19.57 28.92 7.78
N GLU A 46 -18.80 29.04 8.87
CA GLU A 46 -17.34 29.17 8.80
C GLU A 46 -16.69 27.94 8.17
N GLN A 47 -17.19 26.75 8.52
CA GLN A 47 -16.69 25.49 7.95
C GLN A 47 -17.01 25.36 6.47
N ILE A 48 -18.21 25.78 6.05
CA ILE A 48 -18.57 25.87 4.63
C ILE A 48 -17.65 26.84 3.92
N GLU A 49 -17.37 28.01 4.48
CA GLU A 49 -16.49 29.00 3.88
C GLU A 49 -15.07 28.43 3.68
N ILE A 50 -14.51 27.79 4.72
CA ILE A 50 -13.22 27.10 4.65
C ILE A 50 -13.23 26.01 3.57
N MET A 51 -14.28 25.18 3.52
CA MET A 51 -14.41 24.13 2.51
C MET A 51 -14.48 24.72 1.10
N THR A 52 -15.23 25.81 0.92
CA THR A 52 -15.43 26.45 -0.39
C THR A 52 -14.14 27.12 -0.87
N ALA A 53 -13.41 27.78 0.03
CA ALA A 53 -12.09 28.33 -0.23
C ALA A 53 -11.08 27.24 -0.62
N THR A 54 -11.03 26.16 0.16
CA THR A 54 -10.16 25.00 -0.11
C THR A 54 -10.48 24.36 -1.47
N ILE A 55 -11.76 24.14 -1.78
CA ILE A 55 -12.19 23.56 -3.07
C ILE A 55 -11.84 24.48 -4.23
N THR A 56 -11.95 25.80 -4.06
CA THR A 56 -11.60 26.77 -5.10
C THR A 56 -10.10 26.76 -5.36
N GLU A 57 -9.29 26.73 -4.31
CA GLU A 57 -7.83 26.59 -4.44
C GLU A 57 -7.44 25.26 -5.06
N GLU A 58 -8.04 24.15 -4.63
CA GLU A 58 -7.85 22.82 -5.23
C GLU A 58 -8.25 22.81 -6.71
N ARG A 59 -9.32 23.51 -7.11
CA ARG A 59 -9.74 23.64 -8.51
C ARG A 59 -8.75 24.43 -9.33
N ILE A 60 -8.27 25.56 -8.83
CA ILE A 60 -7.25 26.37 -9.51
C ILE A 60 -5.96 25.55 -9.69
N VAL A 61 -5.56 24.80 -8.65
CA VAL A 61 -4.43 23.89 -8.72
C VAL A 61 -4.71 22.76 -9.72
N ALA A 62 -5.89 22.16 -9.71
CA ALA A 62 -6.28 21.09 -10.63
C ALA A 62 -6.34 21.56 -12.08
N GLU A 63 -6.81 22.77 -12.36
CA GLU A 63 -6.84 23.40 -13.69
C GLU A 63 -5.41 23.68 -14.18
N ARG A 64 -4.55 24.27 -13.34
CA ARG A 64 -3.11 24.39 -13.64
C ARG A 64 -2.45 23.03 -13.90
N ASN A 65 -2.89 21.98 -13.22
CA ASN A 65 -2.39 20.62 -13.40
C ASN A 65 -3.08 19.85 -14.54
N ALA A 66 -4.19 20.35 -15.07
CA ALA A 66 -4.89 19.76 -16.21
C ALA A 66 -4.19 20.12 -17.53
N GLU A 67 -3.48 21.26 -17.55
CA GLU A 67 -2.53 21.62 -18.62
C GLU A 67 -1.39 20.59 -18.73
N GLU A 68 -1.02 19.94 -17.63
CA GLU A 68 -0.13 18.79 -17.62
C GLU A 68 -0.91 17.50 -17.99
N GLY A 69 -0.79 17.09 -19.25
CA GLY A 69 -1.43 15.89 -19.77
C GLY A 69 -1.16 14.63 -18.92
N THR A 70 -2.02 13.60 -19.03
CA THR A 70 -1.94 12.33 -18.28
C THR A 70 -0.55 11.66 -18.31
N TRP A 71 0.26 11.97 -19.32
CA TRP A 71 1.61 11.49 -19.53
C TRP A 71 2.68 12.18 -18.66
N ALA A 72 2.38 13.29 -17.99
CA ALA A 72 3.31 14.04 -17.14
C ALA A 72 3.84 13.20 -15.95
N VAL A 73 3.10 12.16 -15.55
CA VAL A 73 3.55 11.18 -14.53
C VAL A 73 4.81 10.44 -14.97
N PHE A 74 4.97 10.18 -16.27
CA PHE A 74 6.10 9.43 -16.83
C PHE A 74 7.27 10.32 -17.30
N GLN A 75 7.18 11.64 -17.12
CA GLN A 75 8.17 12.58 -17.62
C GLN A 75 9.18 13.00 -16.54
N GLY A 76 10.43 13.25 -16.96
CA GLY A 76 11.47 13.87 -16.14
C GLY A 76 11.75 13.16 -14.81
N ASN A 77 11.55 13.87 -13.70
CA ASN A 77 11.80 13.38 -12.35
C ASN A 77 10.60 12.60 -11.78
N ASN A 78 9.40 12.83 -12.33
CA ASN A 78 8.16 12.20 -11.89
C ASN A 78 8.14 10.70 -12.19
N ARG A 79 8.84 10.25 -13.23
CA ARG A 79 9.01 8.81 -13.52
C ARG A 79 9.71 8.06 -12.39
N ILE A 80 10.67 8.69 -11.73
CA ILE A 80 11.39 8.08 -10.60
C ILE A 80 10.45 8.03 -9.40
N ARG A 81 9.72 9.12 -9.13
CA ARG A 81 8.67 9.16 -8.09
C ARG A 81 7.60 8.09 -8.32
N PHE A 82 7.15 7.91 -9.56
CA PHE A 82 6.21 6.87 -9.96
C PHE A 82 6.77 5.47 -9.71
N LEU A 83 8.01 5.19 -10.15
CA LEU A 83 8.64 3.89 -9.91
C LEU A 83 8.75 3.58 -8.42
N ILE A 84 9.17 4.54 -7.60
CA ILE A 84 9.28 4.35 -6.14
C ILE A 84 7.88 4.14 -5.51
N ALA A 85 6.86 4.88 -5.95
CA ALA A 85 5.49 4.75 -5.46
C ALA A 85 4.84 3.40 -5.85
N ALA A 86 5.11 2.90 -7.06
CA ALA A 86 4.54 1.65 -7.57
C ALA A 86 5.29 0.41 -7.07
N TRP A 87 6.60 0.52 -6.82
CA TRP A 87 7.45 -0.64 -6.51
C TRP A 87 6.96 -1.50 -5.35
N PRO A 88 6.54 -0.96 -4.18
CA PRO A 88 6.06 -1.80 -3.08
C PRO A 88 4.88 -2.69 -3.47
N LYS A 89 3.93 -2.16 -4.26
CA LYS A 89 2.77 -2.93 -4.73
C LYS A 89 3.15 -3.98 -5.78
N ILE A 90 4.10 -3.66 -6.65
CA ILE A 90 4.64 -4.63 -7.62
C ILE A 90 5.40 -5.74 -6.88
N ALA A 91 6.25 -5.38 -5.92
CA ALA A 91 7.02 -6.31 -5.10
C ALA A 91 6.10 -7.26 -4.32
N GLN A 92 4.98 -6.75 -3.79
CA GLN A 92 3.95 -7.58 -3.15
C GLN A 92 3.47 -8.70 -4.06
N GLN A 93 3.22 -8.40 -5.33
CA GLN A 93 2.74 -9.38 -6.28
C GLN A 93 3.84 -10.38 -6.67
N LEU A 94 5.07 -9.90 -6.87
CA LEU A 94 6.23 -10.72 -7.22
C LEU A 94 6.66 -11.68 -6.11
N VAL A 95 6.37 -11.36 -4.85
CA VAL A 95 6.65 -12.20 -3.68
C VAL A 95 5.61 -13.33 -3.51
N GLY A 96 4.50 -13.29 -4.26
CA GLY A 96 3.54 -14.39 -4.33
C GLY A 96 2.25 -14.21 -3.54
N LEU A 97 1.73 -12.97 -3.47
CA LEU A 97 0.43 -12.68 -2.85
C LEU A 97 -0.69 -13.62 -3.33
N ALA A 98 -0.74 -13.89 -4.64
CA ALA A 98 -1.78 -14.74 -5.24
C ALA A 98 -1.77 -16.17 -4.67
N VAL A 99 -0.61 -16.73 -4.32
CA VAL A 99 -0.52 -18.10 -3.79
C VAL A 99 -1.09 -18.18 -2.37
N PHE A 100 -0.73 -17.24 -1.51
CA PHE A 100 -1.05 -17.29 -0.08
C PHE A 100 -2.34 -16.57 0.32
N ASN A 101 -2.87 -15.66 -0.50
CA ASN A 101 -4.16 -15.01 -0.24
C ASN A 101 -5.28 -15.56 -1.14
N THR A 102 -5.02 -15.74 -2.44
CA THR A 102 -6.08 -16.12 -3.39
C THR A 102 -6.24 -17.63 -3.53
N TYR A 103 -5.11 -18.36 -3.63
CA TYR A 103 -5.11 -19.81 -3.87
C TYR A 103 -4.64 -20.63 -2.66
N ALA A 104 -4.69 -20.05 -1.45
CA ALA A 104 -4.19 -20.70 -0.24
C ALA A 104 -4.85 -22.07 -0.01
N THR A 105 -6.19 -22.13 -0.02
CA THR A 105 -6.92 -23.39 0.19
C THR A 105 -6.52 -24.45 -0.83
N TYR A 106 -6.38 -24.05 -2.09
CA TYR A 106 -6.00 -24.94 -3.18
C TYR A 106 -4.56 -25.44 -3.01
N PHE A 107 -3.62 -24.55 -2.67
CA PHE A 107 -2.24 -24.89 -2.38
C PHE A 107 -2.13 -25.90 -1.22
N PHE A 108 -2.86 -25.69 -0.12
CA PHE A 108 -2.86 -26.59 1.03
C PHE A 108 -3.60 -27.91 0.78
N GLN A 109 -4.61 -27.90 -0.08
CA GLN A 109 -5.26 -29.13 -0.56
C GLN A 109 -4.27 -29.98 -1.37
N TYR A 110 -3.50 -29.36 -2.26
CA TYR A 110 -2.44 -30.05 -3.01
C TYR A 110 -1.28 -30.52 -2.14
N ALA A 111 -0.96 -29.78 -1.09
CA ALA A 111 0.04 -30.17 -0.10
C ALA A 111 -0.42 -31.33 0.82
N GLY A 112 -1.61 -31.91 0.61
CA GLY A 112 -2.10 -33.07 1.34
C GLY A 112 -2.61 -32.77 2.75
N SER A 113 -2.97 -31.51 3.04
CA SER A 113 -3.56 -31.15 4.33
C SER A 113 -4.94 -31.77 4.50
N LYS A 114 -5.22 -32.37 5.67
CA LYS A 114 -6.51 -33.01 5.99
C LYS A 114 -7.66 -32.00 6.03
N ASP A 115 -7.40 -30.76 6.48
CA ASP A 115 -8.39 -29.68 6.59
C ASP A 115 -7.84 -28.35 6.02
N PRO A 116 -7.84 -28.17 4.68
CA PRO A 116 -7.34 -26.95 4.03
C PRO A 116 -8.08 -25.67 4.47
N PHE A 117 -9.38 -25.78 4.77
CA PHE A 117 -10.19 -24.66 5.23
C PHE A 117 -9.70 -24.13 6.59
N MET A 118 -9.38 -25.01 7.53
CA MET A 118 -8.88 -24.61 8.85
C MET A 118 -7.56 -23.83 8.73
N VAL A 119 -6.67 -24.24 7.82
CA VAL A 119 -5.43 -23.50 7.54
C VAL A 119 -5.71 -22.09 7.02
N THR A 120 -6.70 -21.92 6.13
CA THR A 120 -7.06 -20.57 5.64
C THR A 120 -7.67 -19.66 6.69
N VAL A 121 -8.40 -20.23 7.67
CA VAL A 121 -8.87 -19.48 8.84
C VAL A 121 -7.69 -19.02 9.69
N ILE A 122 -6.71 -19.90 9.93
CA ILE A 122 -5.48 -19.53 10.66
C ILE A 122 -4.73 -18.40 9.94
N LEU A 123 -4.57 -18.48 8.62
CA LEU A 123 -3.92 -17.42 7.84
C LEU A 123 -4.68 -16.09 7.93
N SER A 124 -6.01 -16.12 7.87
CA SER A 124 -6.85 -14.92 8.07
C SER A 124 -6.67 -14.31 9.45
N CYS A 125 -6.59 -15.12 10.51
CA CYS A 125 -6.32 -14.64 11.86
C CYS A 125 -4.92 -14.00 11.98
N VAL A 126 -3.89 -14.62 11.39
CA VAL A 126 -2.53 -14.07 11.36
C VAL A 126 -2.49 -12.76 10.57
N GLN A 127 -3.25 -12.66 9.48
CA GLN A 127 -3.37 -11.42 8.70
C GLN A 127 -3.98 -10.28 9.53
N LEU A 128 -5.03 -10.54 10.32
CA LEU A 128 -5.60 -9.55 11.23
C LEU A 128 -4.59 -9.08 12.28
N LEU A 129 -3.87 -10.00 12.91
CA LEU A 129 -2.82 -9.67 13.87
C LEU A 129 -1.70 -8.85 13.22
N SER A 130 -1.28 -9.22 12.01
CA SER A 130 -0.30 -8.46 11.25
C SER A 130 -0.72 -7.01 11.03
N MET A 131 -2.00 -6.79 10.73
CA MET A 131 -2.51 -5.45 10.44
C MET A 131 -2.44 -4.56 11.69
N ILE A 132 -2.81 -5.10 12.85
CA ILE A 132 -2.74 -4.40 14.15
C ILE A 132 -1.28 -4.08 14.51
N LEU A 133 -0.37 -5.04 14.35
CA LEU A 133 1.07 -4.83 14.59
C LEU A 133 1.64 -3.76 13.67
N THR A 134 1.24 -3.77 12.40
CA THR A 134 1.71 -2.79 11.42
C THR A 134 1.20 -1.40 11.74
N ALA A 135 -0.08 -1.26 12.09
CA ALA A 135 -0.67 0.02 12.47
C ALA A 135 0.09 0.66 13.66
N THR A 136 0.43 -0.12 14.69
CA THR A 136 1.16 0.38 15.88
C THR A 136 2.65 0.63 15.64
N THR A 137 3.26 -0.09 14.70
CA THR A 137 4.72 -0.04 14.47
C THR A 137 5.11 0.97 13.39
N THR A 138 4.17 1.33 12.51
CA THR A 138 4.39 2.21 11.35
C THR A 138 5.05 3.54 11.70
N ASP A 139 4.66 4.14 12.82
CA ASP A 139 5.13 5.48 13.21
C ASP A 139 6.53 5.49 13.87
N LYS A 140 7.04 4.32 14.27
CA LYS A 140 8.28 4.20 15.05
C LYS A 140 9.49 3.75 14.22
N LEU A 141 9.31 2.79 13.32
CA LEU A 141 10.44 2.13 12.64
C LEU A 141 10.87 2.78 11.31
N GLY A 142 10.04 3.64 10.73
CA GLY A 142 10.30 4.27 9.43
C GLY A 142 9.85 3.42 8.24
N ARG A 143 9.66 4.05 7.08
CA ARG A 143 8.94 3.48 5.92
C ARG A 143 9.76 2.46 5.14
N ARG A 144 11.07 2.69 5.00
CA ARG A 144 11.99 1.81 4.25
C ARG A 144 12.24 0.46 4.93
N PRO A 145 12.64 0.39 6.21
CA PRO A 145 12.88 -0.90 6.87
C PRO A 145 11.59 -1.73 6.98
N LEU A 146 10.46 -1.07 7.20
CA LEU A 146 9.15 -1.71 7.26
C LEU A 146 8.66 -2.28 5.91
N THR A 147 9.30 -1.90 4.79
CA THR A 147 9.00 -2.51 3.47
C THR A 147 10.03 -3.60 3.13
N ILE A 148 11.32 -3.34 3.34
CA ILE A 148 12.39 -4.26 2.92
C ILE A 148 12.46 -5.50 3.81
N TYR A 149 12.45 -5.34 5.13
CA TYR A 149 12.61 -6.49 6.04
C TYR A 149 11.45 -7.50 5.90
N PRO A 150 10.18 -7.08 5.87
CA PRO A 150 9.10 -8.05 5.74
C PRO A 150 9.09 -8.76 4.38
N TYR A 151 9.40 -8.06 3.27
CA TYR A 151 9.53 -8.76 1.99
C TYR A 151 10.74 -9.71 1.94
N ALA A 152 11.84 -9.38 2.63
CA ALA A 152 12.98 -10.29 2.77
C ALA A 152 12.59 -11.55 3.56
N VAL A 153 11.89 -11.39 4.69
CA VAL A 153 11.38 -12.51 5.49
C VAL A 153 10.41 -13.36 4.68
N THR A 154 9.51 -12.75 3.91
CA THR A 154 8.62 -13.50 3.03
C THR A 154 9.41 -14.27 1.97
N SER A 155 10.39 -13.65 1.31
CA SER A 155 11.19 -14.32 0.28
C SER A 155 11.92 -15.55 0.83
N VAL A 156 12.48 -15.46 2.04
CA VAL A 156 13.08 -16.61 2.75
C VAL A 156 12.03 -17.65 3.11
N SER A 157 10.86 -17.23 3.60
CA SER A 157 9.78 -18.15 3.98
C SER A 157 9.28 -18.95 2.78
N VAL A 158 9.17 -18.30 1.62
CA VAL A 158 8.72 -18.92 0.37
C VAL A 158 9.80 -19.81 -0.25
N LEU A 159 11.08 -19.48 -0.04
CA LEU A 159 12.19 -20.39 -0.35
C LEU A 159 12.10 -21.68 0.49
N CYS A 160 11.89 -21.56 1.80
CA CYS A 160 11.73 -22.71 2.69
C CYS A 160 10.52 -23.58 2.27
N LEU A 161 9.42 -22.97 1.83
CA LEU A 161 8.27 -23.69 1.29
C LEU A 161 8.63 -24.48 0.02
N GLY A 162 9.38 -23.88 -0.89
CA GLY A 162 9.89 -24.56 -2.08
C GLY A 162 10.74 -25.78 -1.73
N ILE A 163 11.64 -25.64 -0.74
CA ILE A 163 12.51 -26.73 -0.26
C ILE A 163 11.68 -27.87 0.36
N ILE A 164 10.67 -27.56 1.17
CA ILE A 164 9.78 -28.56 1.77
C ILE A 164 9.01 -29.32 0.67
N GLY A 165 8.66 -28.63 -0.42
CA GLY A 165 8.05 -29.25 -1.60
C GLY A 165 8.92 -30.28 -2.35
N CYS A 166 10.22 -30.38 -2.02
CA CYS A 166 11.11 -31.43 -2.54
C CYS A 166 11.16 -32.68 -1.65
N PHE A 167 10.64 -32.60 -0.43
CA PHE A 167 10.57 -33.72 0.52
C PHE A 167 9.17 -34.33 0.55
N ASP A 168 9.04 -35.51 1.15
CA ASP A 168 7.75 -36.15 1.36
C ASP A 168 6.91 -35.36 2.37
N TYR A 169 6.03 -34.51 1.85
CA TYR A 169 5.19 -33.59 2.63
C TYR A 169 3.99 -34.28 3.28
N THR A 170 3.79 -35.59 3.07
CA THR A 170 2.74 -36.38 3.73
C THR A 170 3.04 -36.64 5.22
N ARG A 171 4.28 -36.39 5.67
CA ARG A 171 4.65 -36.50 7.09
C ARG A 171 4.04 -35.35 7.90
N PRO A 172 3.57 -35.61 9.13
CA PRO A 172 2.98 -34.56 9.96
C PRO A 172 3.96 -33.43 10.30
N ALA A 173 5.26 -33.73 10.42
CA ALA A 173 6.30 -32.74 10.71
C ALA A 173 6.57 -31.76 9.55
N THR A 174 6.48 -32.22 8.30
CA THR A 174 6.66 -31.37 7.12
C THR A 174 5.42 -30.52 6.83
N SER A 175 4.23 -31.05 7.11
CA SER A 175 2.96 -30.33 6.96
C SER A 175 2.84 -29.15 7.96
N SER A 176 3.22 -29.35 9.23
CA SER A 176 3.21 -28.27 10.22
C SER A 176 4.23 -27.16 9.89
N LEU A 177 5.39 -27.54 9.36
CA LEU A 177 6.41 -26.60 8.92
C LEU A 177 5.95 -25.77 7.71
N LEU A 178 5.20 -26.40 6.78
CA LEU A 178 4.58 -25.72 5.64
C LEU A 178 3.60 -24.63 6.10
N ILE A 179 2.74 -24.96 7.06
CA ILE A 179 1.77 -24.01 7.64
C ILE A 179 2.52 -22.87 8.36
N PHE A 180 3.57 -23.18 9.12
CA PHE A 180 4.36 -22.17 9.82
C PHE A 180 4.99 -21.15 8.86
N PHE A 181 5.65 -21.59 7.80
CA PHE A 181 6.26 -20.68 6.83
C PHE A 181 5.21 -19.90 6.02
N ALA A 182 4.04 -20.47 5.75
CA ALA A 182 2.94 -19.75 5.12
C ALA A 182 2.36 -18.66 6.05
N CYS A 183 2.23 -18.94 7.35
CA CYS A 183 1.85 -17.95 8.35
C CYS A 183 2.88 -16.82 8.43
N LEU A 184 4.18 -17.15 8.46
CA LEU A 184 5.26 -16.16 8.49
C LEU A 184 5.29 -15.28 7.22
N ALA A 185 5.09 -15.90 6.05
CA ALA A 185 4.95 -15.21 4.78
C ALA A 185 3.73 -14.27 4.76
N THR A 186 2.59 -14.72 5.29
CA THR A 186 1.35 -13.94 5.34
C THR A 186 1.45 -12.76 6.29
N LEU A 187 2.03 -12.98 7.48
CA LEU A 187 2.33 -11.94 8.45
C LEU A 187 3.22 -10.85 7.83
N SER A 188 4.35 -11.27 7.26
CA SER A 188 5.35 -10.30 6.77
C SER A 188 4.83 -9.53 5.54
N THR A 189 4.12 -10.19 4.63
CA THR A 189 3.58 -9.55 3.41
C THR A 189 2.45 -8.58 3.70
N THR A 190 1.59 -8.90 4.67
CA THR A 190 0.46 -8.05 5.04
C THR A 190 0.94 -6.71 5.60
N GLY A 191 1.96 -6.74 6.47
CA GLY A 191 2.53 -5.51 7.00
C GLY A 191 3.11 -4.61 5.91
N ALA A 192 3.93 -5.17 5.01
CA ALA A 192 4.50 -4.41 3.89
C ALA A 192 3.43 -3.82 2.94
N SER A 193 2.29 -4.51 2.77
CA SER A 193 1.17 -4.06 1.93
C SER A 193 0.61 -2.70 2.36
N ALA A 194 0.45 -2.48 3.66
CA ALA A 194 -0.11 -1.25 4.21
C ALA A 194 0.79 -0.05 3.91
N ILE A 195 2.10 -0.24 4.04
CA ILE A 195 3.10 0.80 3.77
C ILE A 195 3.20 1.12 2.28
N GLY A 196 2.91 0.16 1.41
CA GLY A 196 2.81 0.42 -0.03
C GLY A 196 1.78 1.48 -0.39
N TYR A 197 0.67 1.58 0.35
CA TYR A 197 -0.30 2.67 0.16
C TYR A 197 0.22 4.01 0.68
N ALA A 198 1.00 4.01 1.76
CA ALA A 198 1.65 5.23 2.26
C ALA A 198 2.68 5.77 1.25
N TYR A 199 3.49 4.90 0.64
CA TYR A 199 4.41 5.31 -0.44
C TYR A 199 3.68 5.90 -1.66
N ALA A 200 2.54 5.31 -2.04
CA ALA A 200 1.69 5.85 -3.11
C ALA A 200 1.05 7.20 -2.75
N ALA A 201 0.99 7.55 -1.47
CA ALA A 201 0.45 8.81 -0.98
C ALA A 201 1.51 9.89 -0.72
N GLU A 202 2.70 9.52 -0.24
CA GLU A 202 3.72 10.44 0.27
C GLU A 202 4.77 10.86 -0.77
N ILE A 203 5.05 10.01 -1.76
CA ILE A 203 6.11 10.25 -2.77
C ILE A 203 5.67 11.05 -4.00
N PRO A 204 4.47 10.85 -4.55
CA PRO A 204 4.05 11.66 -5.69
C PRO A 204 3.96 13.14 -5.32
N GLN A 205 4.29 14.00 -6.28
CA GLN A 205 3.98 15.42 -6.16
C GLN A 205 2.49 15.59 -5.86
N GLN A 206 2.12 16.48 -4.93
CA GLN A 206 0.72 16.66 -4.52
C GLN A 206 -0.22 16.87 -5.73
N ARG A 207 0.28 17.60 -6.75
CA ARG A 207 -0.39 17.86 -8.04
C ARG A 207 -0.71 16.60 -8.85
N LEU A 208 0.18 15.61 -8.86
CA LEU A 208 0.07 14.39 -9.65
C LEU A 208 -0.30 13.16 -8.78
N ARG A 209 -0.62 13.37 -7.50
CA ARG A 209 -0.81 12.30 -6.52
C ARG A 209 -1.90 11.32 -6.93
N ALA A 210 -3.09 11.81 -7.27
CA ALA A 210 -4.20 10.96 -7.70
C ALA A 210 -3.86 10.17 -8.99
N LYS A 211 -3.25 10.84 -9.99
CA LYS A 211 -2.84 10.21 -11.26
C LYS A 211 -1.77 9.13 -11.04
N THR A 212 -0.75 9.43 -10.24
CA THR A 212 0.38 8.54 -9.94
C THR A 212 -0.08 7.33 -9.15
N ALA A 213 -0.89 7.52 -8.11
CA ALA A 213 -1.46 6.43 -7.33
C ALA A 213 -2.36 5.54 -8.19
N GLY A 214 -3.21 6.13 -9.04
CA GLY A 214 -4.06 5.40 -9.98
C GLY A 214 -3.26 4.51 -10.94
N TRP A 215 -2.25 5.06 -11.61
CA TRP A 215 -1.37 4.29 -12.49
C TRP A 215 -0.54 3.23 -11.75
N ALA A 216 -0.06 3.53 -10.55
CA ALA A 216 0.71 2.60 -9.73
C ALA A 216 -0.14 1.37 -9.35
N LEU A 217 -1.38 1.60 -8.90
CA LEU A 217 -2.33 0.53 -8.59
C LEU A 217 -2.77 -0.23 -9.84
N ALA A 218 -3.00 0.46 -10.96
CA ALA A 218 -3.35 -0.18 -12.22
C ALA A 218 -2.23 -1.14 -12.68
N LEU A 219 -0.97 -0.70 -12.60
CA LEU A 219 0.18 -1.52 -12.94
C LEU A 219 0.32 -2.73 -12.00
N SER A 220 0.16 -2.54 -10.69
CA SER A 220 0.19 -3.66 -9.75
C SER A 220 -0.95 -4.65 -9.99
N ASN A 221 -2.14 -4.17 -10.31
CA ASN A 221 -3.29 -5.02 -10.61
C ASN A 221 -3.14 -5.77 -11.93
N ALA A 222 -2.53 -5.17 -12.96
CA ALA A 222 -2.23 -5.85 -14.20
C ALA A 222 -1.29 -7.05 -13.97
N ILE A 223 -0.25 -6.86 -13.14
CA ILE A 223 0.64 -7.94 -12.73
C ILE A 223 -0.12 -8.97 -11.87
N ALA A 224 -1.04 -8.52 -11.00
CA ALA A 224 -1.88 -9.41 -10.21
C ALA A 224 -2.78 -10.30 -11.08
N ILE A 225 -3.38 -9.76 -12.14
CA ILE A 225 -4.17 -10.53 -13.11
C ILE A 225 -3.28 -11.58 -13.79
N MET A 226 -2.10 -11.20 -14.26
CA MET A 226 -1.14 -12.14 -14.85
C MET A 226 -0.84 -13.30 -13.90
N PHE A 227 -0.51 -13.01 -12.64
CA PHE A 227 -0.25 -14.05 -11.65
C PHE A 227 -1.49 -14.85 -11.26
N SER A 228 -2.69 -14.27 -11.27
CA SER A 228 -3.91 -15.03 -11.02
C SER A 228 -4.18 -16.07 -12.11
N PHE A 229 -3.77 -15.83 -13.35
CA PHE A 229 -3.83 -16.84 -14.42
C PHE A 229 -2.67 -17.85 -14.34
N CYS A 230 -1.44 -17.39 -14.06
CA CYS A 230 -0.27 -18.27 -14.02
C CYS A 230 -0.22 -19.18 -12.78
N THR A 231 -0.58 -18.67 -11.61
CA THR A 231 -0.50 -19.40 -10.33
C THR A 231 -1.25 -20.74 -10.34
N PRO A 232 -2.53 -20.84 -10.77
CA PRO A 232 -3.22 -22.13 -10.82
C PRO A 232 -2.60 -23.09 -11.83
N LEU A 233 -2.08 -22.60 -12.97
CA LEU A 233 -1.36 -23.43 -13.95
C LEU A 233 -0.04 -23.97 -13.39
N MET A 234 0.61 -23.23 -12.48
CA MET A 234 1.83 -23.68 -11.81
C MET A 234 1.56 -24.66 -10.66
N ILE A 235 0.40 -24.56 -10.00
CA ILE A 235 0.03 -25.47 -8.90
C ILE A 235 -0.61 -26.76 -9.42
N ASN A 236 -1.37 -26.70 -10.51
CA ASN A 236 -2.07 -27.85 -11.09
C ASN A 236 -1.09 -28.78 -11.84
N ASN A 237 -1.34 -30.10 -11.79
CA ASN A 237 -0.42 -31.15 -12.25
C ASN A 237 -0.69 -31.65 -13.68
N GLU A 238 -1.42 -30.89 -14.50
CA GLU A 238 -1.67 -31.20 -15.92
C GLU A 238 -0.49 -30.77 -16.82
N PRO A 239 -0.32 -31.35 -18.03
CA PRO A 239 0.96 -31.89 -18.55
C PRO A 239 2.05 -30.86 -18.89
N VAL A 240 1.84 -29.57 -18.63
CA VAL A 240 2.74 -28.48 -19.00
C VAL A 240 3.74 -28.13 -17.88
N SER A 241 3.43 -28.38 -16.60
CA SER A 241 4.38 -28.09 -15.51
C SER A 241 4.00 -28.72 -14.15
N ALA A 242 4.66 -29.80 -13.74
CA ALA A 242 4.42 -30.49 -12.45
C ALA A 242 5.09 -29.76 -11.26
N TRP A 243 4.74 -28.49 -11.02
CA TRP A 243 5.45 -27.66 -10.03
C TRP A 243 4.82 -27.73 -8.63
N GLY A 244 3.50 -27.84 -8.47
CA GLY A 244 2.85 -28.07 -7.17
C GLY A 244 3.40 -27.15 -6.05
N VAL A 245 3.95 -27.74 -4.98
CA VAL A 245 4.56 -26.99 -3.85
C VAL A 245 5.90 -26.33 -4.22
N LYS A 246 6.59 -26.80 -5.27
CA LYS A 246 7.85 -26.23 -5.77
C LYS A 246 7.68 -24.85 -6.42
N THR A 247 6.43 -24.41 -6.63
CA THR A 247 6.11 -23.02 -7.00
C THR A 247 6.72 -21.99 -6.05
N GLY A 248 6.99 -22.38 -4.80
CA GLY A 248 7.76 -21.56 -3.85
C GLY A 248 9.15 -21.15 -4.38
N PHE A 249 9.86 -21.97 -5.17
CA PHE A 249 11.16 -21.56 -5.73
C PHE A 249 11.06 -20.39 -6.70
N PHE A 250 9.99 -20.35 -7.51
CA PHE A 250 9.77 -19.27 -8.44
C PHE A 250 9.55 -17.94 -7.70
N PHE A 251 8.63 -17.95 -6.73
CA PHE A 251 8.32 -16.77 -5.93
C PHE A 251 9.45 -16.36 -4.99
N ALA A 252 10.29 -17.30 -4.56
CA ALA A 252 11.52 -16.98 -3.84
C ALA A 252 12.53 -16.24 -4.73
N GLY A 253 12.70 -16.69 -5.99
CA GLY A 253 13.57 -16.03 -6.96
C GLY A 253 13.08 -14.62 -7.33
N THR A 254 11.82 -14.50 -7.75
CA THR A 254 11.22 -13.19 -8.09
C THR A 254 11.12 -12.28 -6.88
N GLY A 255 10.82 -12.83 -5.70
CA GLY A 255 10.79 -12.11 -4.43
C GLY A 255 12.16 -11.57 -4.03
N THR A 256 13.24 -12.35 -4.19
CA THR A 256 14.60 -11.90 -3.86
C THR A 256 15.03 -10.74 -4.76
N VAL A 257 14.75 -10.84 -6.06
CA VAL A 257 14.99 -9.74 -7.01
C VAL A 257 14.15 -8.52 -6.64
N ALA A 258 12.88 -8.71 -6.28
CA ALA A 258 12.01 -7.62 -5.88
C ALA A 258 12.52 -6.88 -4.62
N VAL A 259 13.00 -7.62 -3.63
CA VAL A 259 13.63 -7.09 -2.40
C VAL A 259 14.92 -6.35 -2.73
N PHE A 260 15.77 -6.91 -3.59
CA PHE A 260 17.02 -6.28 -3.98
C PHE A 260 16.78 -4.95 -4.67
N VAL A 261 15.85 -4.90 -5.63
CA VAL A 261 15.50 -3.66 -6.32
C VAL A 261 14.80 -2.67 -5.35
N ALA A 262 13.95 -3.15 -4.44
CA ALA A 262 13.36 -2.31 -3.39
C ALA A 262 14.45 -1.68 -2.51
N TRP A 263 15.51 -2.42 -2.20
CA TRP A 263 16.64 -1.91 -1.45
C TRP A 263 17.44 -0.83 -2.20
N LEU A 264 17.52 -0.91 -3.54
CA LEU A 264 18.15 0.12 -4.38
C LEU A 264 17.29 1.39 -4.52
N ILE A 265 15.99 1.22 -4.74
CA ILE A 265 15.09 2.29 -5.22
C ILE A 265 14.37 3.01 -4.07
N LEU A 266 14.03 2.33 -2.97
CA LEU A 266 13.19 2.94 -1.91
C LEU A 266 13.98 3.90 -1.01
N PRO A 267 13.59 5.19 -0.96
CA PRO A 267 14.10 6.15 0.02
C PRO A 267 13.38 6.01 1.37
N GLU A 268 13.98 6.58 2.40
CA GLU A 268 13.34 6.79 3.70
C GLU A 268 12.59 8.12 3.68
N VAL A 269 11.26 8.07 3.90
CA VAL A 269 10.37 9.25 3.86
C VAL A 269 9.59 9.45 5.16
N ALA A 270 9.87 8.64 6.19
CA ALA A 270 9.17 8.77 7.47
C ALA A 270 9.38 10.15 8.10
N ARG A 271 8.29 10.73 8.60
CA ARG A 271 8.25 12.02 9.32
C ARG A 271 8.74 13.22 8.49
N ARG A 272 8.61 13.14 7.16
CA ARG A 272 8.90 14.24 6.25
C ARG A 272 7.60 14.84 5.71
N THR A 273 7.58 16.15 5.52
CA THR A 273 6.43 16.80 4.89
C THR A 273 6.50 16.61 3.36
N PRO A 274 5.36 16.65 2.66
CA PRO A 274 5.37 16.56 1.20
C PRO A 274 6.24 17.63 0.53
N ALA A 275 6.31 18.83 1.10
CA ALA A 275 7.14 19.92 0.61
C ALA A 275 8.64 19.62 0.73
N GLU A 276 9.08 19.00 1.83
CA GLU A 276 10.47 18.55 2.00
C GLU A 276 10.83 17.46 0.99
N ILE A 277 9.91 16.53 0.74
CA ILE A 277 10.10 15.46 -0.24
C ILE A 277 10.24 16.07 -1.65
N ASP A 278 9.38 17.02 -2.00
CA ASP A 278 9.45 17.71 -3.29
C ASP A 278 10.79 18.42 -3.49
N GLU A 279 11.27 19.17 -2.48
CA GLU A 279 12.58 19.85 -2.50
C GLU A 279 13.75 18.87 -2.72
N MET A 280 13.74 17.73 -2.04
CA MET A 280 14.80 16.71 -2.18
C MET A 280 14.86 16.12 -3.59
N PHE A 281 13.69 15.92 -4.20
CA PHE A 281 13.61 15.47 -5.58
C PHE A 281 14.05 16.57 -6.56
N GLU A 282 13.67 17.84 -6.36
CA GLU A 282 14.12 18.98 -7.19
C GLU A 282 15.64 19.15 -7.16
N LYS A 283 16.23 19.06 -5.96
CA LYS A 283 17.69 19.10 -5.74
C LYS A 283 18.42 17.81 -6.16
N LYS A 284 17.69 16.82 -6.72
CA LYS A 284 18.22 15.52 -7.19
C LYS A 284 19.10 14.82 -6.16
N VAL A 285 18.71 14.90 -4.89
CA VAL A 285 19.42 14.20 -3.81
C VAL A 285 19.40 12.70 -4.09
N GLY A 286 20.52 12.01 -3.88
CA GLY A 286 20.54 10.56 -4.04
C GLY A 286 19.54 9.90 -3.09
N LEU A 287 18.70 8.99 -3.59
CA LEU A 287 17.59 8.34 -2.85
C LEU A 287 17.99 7.74 -1.50
N ARG A 288 19.27 7.39 -1.33
CA ARG A 288 19.84 6.82 -0.09
C ARG A 288 20.25 7.87 0.96
N LYS A 289 20.42 9.13 0.57
CA LYS A 289 20.84 10.23 1.45
C LYS A 289 19.65 10.99 2.06
N PHE A 290 18.41 10.61 1.73
CA PHE A 290 17.19 11.27 2.20
C PHE A 290 17.09 11.34 3.73
N LYS A 291 17.59 10.32 4.44
CA LYS A 291 17.55 10.29 5.92
C LYS A 291 18.36 11.42 6.57
N GLY A 292 19.48 11.84 5.97
CA GLY A 292 20.40 12.82 6.54
C GLY A 292 20.37 14.20 5.90
N TYR A 293 19.46 14.43 4.94
CA TYR A 293 19.38 15.71 4.24
C TYR A 293 18.51 16.69 5.03
N VAL A 294 19.04 17.89 5.31
CA VAL A 294 18.29 18.99 5.91
C VAL A 294 17.76 19.86 4.78
N THR A 295 16.44 19.93 4.67
CA THR A 295 15.72 20.73 3.67
C THR A 295 15.65 22.20 4.09
N GLU A 296 15.63 23.11 3.12
CA GLU A 296 15.43 24.54 3.38
C GLU A 296 14.05 24.80 3.98
N VAL A 297 13.04 24.00 3.61
CA VAL A 297 11.71 24.03 4.24
C VAL A 297 11.79 23.71 5.73
N GLN A 298 12.66 22.78 6.14
CA GLN A 298 12.86 22.42 7.55
C GLN A 298 13.58 23.53 8.31
N MET A 299 14.55 24.20 7.69
CA MET A 299 15.23 25.36 8.30
C MET A 299 14.25 26.52 8.49
N ARG A 300 13.45 26.86 7.47
CA ARG A 300 12.45 27.94 7.57
C ARG A 300 11.35 27.66 8.60
N SER A 301 10.90 26.40 8.71
CA SER A 301 9.93 26.01 9.74
C SER A 301 10.49 26.16 11.15
N ASN A 302 11.77 25.83 11.36
CA ASN A 302 12.42 26.00 12.66
C ASN A 302 12.64 27.48 12.98
N GLU A 303 13.06 28.29 12.01
CA GLU A 303 13.20 29.75 12.15
C GLU A 303 11.88 30.42 12.56
N GLN A 304 10.76 30.03 11.94
CA GLN A 304 9.43 30.54 12.32
C GLN A 304 9.01 30.10 13.73
N TYR A 305 9.37 28.88 14.14
CA TYR A 305 9.06 28.38 15.48
C TYR A 305 9.86 29.15 16.55
N ASP A 306 11.15 29.41 16.30
CA ASP A 306 12.02 30.19 17.18
C ASP A 306 11.55 31.66 17.27
N GLU A 307 11.05 32.25 16.18
CA GLU A 307 10.45 33.60 16.19
C GLU A 307 9.14 33.67 17.00
N HIS A 308 8.36 32.59 17.02
CA HIS A 308 7.13 32.50 17.79
C HIS A 308 7.36 32.24 19.29
N GLU A 309 8.42 31.53 19.68
CA GLU A 309 8.80 31.37 21.09
C GLU A 309 9.46 32.63 21.69
N MET A 310 10.03 33.51 20.85
CA MET A 310 10.61 34.79 21.29
C MET A 310 9.60 35.95 21.43
N ARG A 311 8.33 35.75 21.08
CA ARG A 311 7.24 36.74 21.22
C ARG A 311 6.32 36.45 22.40
#